data_AF-A0A9P1AYR8-F1
#
_entry.id   AF-A0A9P1AYR8-F1
#
_cell.length_a   1.000
_cell.length_b   1.000
_cell.length_c   1.000
_cell.angle_alpha   90.00
_cell.angle_beta   90.00
_cell.angle_gamma   90.00
#
_symmetry.space_group_name_H-M   'P 1'
#
loop_
_entity.id
_entity.type
_entity.pdbx_description
1 polymer ?
#
loop_
_entity_poly.entity_id
_entity_poly.type
_entity_poly.pdbx_seq_one_letter_code
_entity_poly.pdbx_strand_id
1 'polypeptide(L)'
;MRYFLLSSCLLFVFLVTAQAWDCGEHERWSSRVSWYIARPSFDTAYINSCCKQHDFYYENSKFYGYPTRIYSDFIFGECLGRSESKWTRYVVRPVFVVSLVLNNLWEALKFW
;
A
#
# COMPACT_ATOMS: atom_id res chain seq x y z
N MET A 1 15.06 -16.48 -35.74
CA MET A 1 14.62 -17.31 -34.59
C MET A 1 15.28 -16.95 -33.26
N ARG A 2 16.60 -16.66 -33.17
CA ARG A 2 17.27 -16.28 -31.90
C ARG A 2 16.65 -15.10 -31.13
N TYR A 3 16.26 -14.02 -31.81
CA TYR A 3 15.67 -12.83 -31.18
C TYR A 3 14.24 -13.03 -30.67
N PHE A 4 13.49 -13.98 -31.26
CA PHE A 4 12.11 -14.27 -30.88
C PHE A 4 12.04 -14.96 -29.51
N LEU A 5 13.00 -15.86 -29.22
CA LEU A 5 13.12 -16.54 -27.94
C LEU A 5 13.57 -15.56 -26.82
N LEU A 6 14.49 -14.64 -27.12
CA LEU A 6 14.90 -13.59 -26.19
C LEU A 6 13.75 -12.62 -25.86
N SER A 7 13.00 -12.20 -26.87
CA SER A 7 11.85 -11.30 -26.69
C SER A 7 10.71 -11.99 -25.92
N SER A 8 10.44 -13.27 -26.20
CA SER A 8 9.47 -14.08 -25.45
C SER A 8 9.90 -14.32 -24.00
N CYS A 9 11.21 -14.48 -23.74
CA CYS A 9 11.72 -14.69 -22.39
C CYS A 9 11.65 -13.41 -21.55
N LEU A 10 11.96 -12.25 -22.15
CA LEU A 10 11.82 -10.94 -21.52
C LEU A 10 10.35 -10.65 -21.14
N LEU A 11 9.40 -10.91 -22.05
CA LEU A 11 7.97 -10.73 -21.77
C LEU A 11 7.47 -11.62 -20.63
N PHE A 12 7.96 -12.85 -20.53
CA PHE A 12 7.59 -13.77 -19.45
C PHE A 12 8.11 -13.30 -18.08
N VAL A 13 9.35 -12.77 -18.04
CA VAL A 13 9.93 -12.17 -16.81
C VAL A 13 9.14 -10.93 -16.37
N PHE A 14 8.66 -10.11 -17.31
CA PHE A 14 7.85 -8.93 -16.99
C PHE A 14 6.44 -9.29 -16.47
N LEU A 15 5.82 -10.36 -16.98
CA LEU A 15 4.49 -10.78 -16.55
C LEU A 15 4.48 -11.43 -15.15
N VAL A 16 5.51 -12.22 -14.83
CA VAL A 16 5.60 -12.91 -13.52
C VAL A 16 5.88 -11.93 -12.37
N THR A 17 6.42 -10.75 -12.67
CA THR A 17 6.73 -9.71 -11.67
C THR A 17 5.62 -8.67 -11.51
N ALA A 18 4.57 -8.70 -12.34
CA ALA A 18 3.45 -7.78 -12.26
C ALA A 18 2.48 -8.19 -11.14
N GLN A 19 2.75 -7.73 -9.91
CA GLN A 19 1.77 -7.83 -8.84
C GLN A 19 0.72 -6.71 -8.94
N ALA A 20 -0.55 -7.09 -8.82
CA ALA A 20 -1.66 -6.16 -8.71
C ALA A 20 -1.46 -5.25 -7.49
N TRP A 21 -1.96 -4.03 -7.55
CA TRP A 21 -1.84 -3.06 -6.46
C TRP A 21 -3.10 -3.09 -5.61
N ASP A 22 -2.96 -3.45 -4.33
CA ASP A 22 -4.11 -3.66 -3.44
C ASP A 22 -4.38 -2.47 -2.50
N CYS A 23 -3.57 -1.41 -2.56
CA CYS A 23 -3.71 -0.27 -1.64
C CYS A 23 -4.68 0.79 -2.18
N GLY A 24 -5.86 0.86 -1.55
CA GLY A 24 -6.93 1.80 -1.87
C GLY A 24 -7.84 1.32 -3.01
N GLU A 25 -8.93 2.05 -3.21
CA GLU A 25 -9.89 1.76 -4.28
C GLU A 25 -9.23 1.96 -5.66
N HIS A 26 -9.23 0.91 -6.48
CA HIS A 26 -8.46 0.81 -7.73
C HIS A 26 -8.72 1.93 -8.75
N GLU A 27 -9.86 2.60 -8.65
CA GLU A 27 -10.28 3.67 -9.56
C GLU A 27 -9.90 5.08 -9.08
N ARG A 28 -9.45 5.24 -7.83
CA ARG A 28 -9.12 6.56 -7.28
C ARG A 28 -7.71 7.00 -7.68
N TRP A 29 -7.57 8.30 -7.93
CA TRP A 29 -6.28 8.92 -8.23
C TRP A 29 -5.25 8.67 -7.11
N SER A 30 -5.71 8.58 -5.86
CA SER A 30 -4.87 8.27 -4.69
C SER A 30 -4.22 6.89 -4.78
N SER A 31 -4.91 5.90 -5.34
CA SER A 31 -4.35 4.55 -5.55
C SER A 31 -3.24 4.55 -6.60
N ARG A 32 -3.37 5.34 -7.67
CA ARG A 32 -2.30 5.49 -8.67
C ARG A 32 -1.08 6.18 -8.08
N VAL A 33 -1.29 7.26 -7.33
CA VAL A 33 -0.20 8.00 -6.67
C VAL A 33 0.52 7.11 -5.67
N SER A 34 -0.22 6.36 -4.85
CA SER A 34 0.38 5.45 -3.86
C SER A 34 1.20 4.35 -4.54
N TRP A 35 0.73 3.81 -5.67
CA TRP A 35 1.50 2.87 -6.48
C TRP A 35 2.80 3.47 -7.01
N TYR A 36 2.78 4.70 -7.56
CA TYR A 36 4.00 5.34 -8.07
C TYR A 36 5.04 5.59 -6.98
N ILE A 37 4.60 5.96 -5.78
CA ILE A 37 5.48 6.18 -4.62
C ILE A 37 6.09 4.87 -4.13
N ALA A 38 5.30 3.79 -4.14
CA ALA A 38 5.73 2.47 -3.72
C ALA A 38 6.61 1.76 -4.76
N ARG A 39 6.40 2.00 -6.05
CA ARG A 39 7.09 1.27 -7.15
C ARG A 39 8.61 1.09 -6.99
N PRO A 40 9.40 2.07 -6.51
CA PRO A 40 10.85 1.91 -6.35
C PRO A 40 11.26 0.94 -5.23
N SER A 41 10.32 0.47 -4.40
CA SER A 41 10.62 -0.43 -3.28
C SER A 41 10.89 -1.87 -3.69
N PHE A 42 10.37 -2.28 -4.86
CA PHE A 42 10.37 -3.66 -5.36
C PHE A 42 9.80 -4.72 -4.40
N ASP A 43 9.00 -4.31 -3.41
CA ASP A 43 8.38 -5.19 -2.40
C ASP A 43 6.85 -5.06 -2.36
N THR A 44 6.23 -4.81 -3.52
CA THR A 44 4.78 -4.63 -3.69
C THR A 44 3.94 -5.67 -2.93
N ALA A 45 4.38 -6.92 -2.88
CA ALA A 45 3.71 -8.01 -2.18
C ALA A 45 3.51 -7.73 -0.69
N TYR A 46 4.56 -7.18 -0.09
CA TYR A 46 4.62 -6.85 1.32
C TYR A 46 3.76 -5.61 1.61
N ILE A 47 3.85 -4.58 0.76
CA ILE A 47 3.03 -3.38 0.92
C ILE A 47 1.54 -3.73 0.79
N ASN A 48 1.18 -4.57 -0.19
CA ASN A 48 -0.18 -5.06 -0.36
C ASN A 48 -0.68 -5.86 0.85
N SER A 49 0.16 -6.68 1.48
CA SER A 49 -0.25 -7.43 2.67
C SER A 49 -0.54 -6.49 3.85
N CYS A 50 0.25 -5.42 4.01
CA CYS A 50 -0.03 -4.36 4.98
C CYS A 50 -1.34 -3.63 4.67
N CYS A 51 -1.62 -3.32 3.41
CA CYS A 51 -2.87 -2.66 3.00
C CYS A 51 -4.10 -3.53 3.26
N LYS A 52 -4.05 -4.82 2.90
CA LYS A 52 -5.12 -5.78 3.20
C LYS A 52 -5.39 -5.88 4.69
N GLN A 53 -4.34 -5.87 5.51
CA GLN A 53 -4.49 -5.89 6.96
C GLN A 53 -5.13 -4.61 7.49
N HIS A 54 -4.75 -3.44 6.95
CA HIS A 54 -5.34 -2.14 7.29
C HIS A 54 -6.83 -2.09 6.95
N ASP A 55 -7.20 -2.49 5.73
CA ASP A 55 -8.59 -2.54 5.27
C ASP A 55 -9.41 -3.50 6.12
N PHE A 56 -8.87 -4.69 6.42
CA PHE A 56 -9.53 -5.67 7.28
C PHE A 56 -9.87 -5.06 8.66
N TYR A 57 -8.90 -4.45 9.34
CA TYR A 57 -9.16 -3.84 10.65
C TYR A 57 -10.09 -2.63 10.57
N TYR A 58 -10.00 -1.85 9.50
CA TYR A 58 -10.86 -0.69 9.29
C TYR A 58 -12.32 -1.08 9.12
N GLU A 59 -12.61 -2.03 8.23
CA GLU A 59 -13.95 -2.53 7.95
C GLU A 59 -14.57 -3.27 9.14
N ASN A 60 -13.74 -4.03 9.87
CA ASN A 60 -14.18 -4.87 10.98
C ASN A 60 -14.15 -4.15 12.34
N SER A 61 -13.73 -2.88 12.39
CA SER A 61 -13.67 -2.06 13.60
C SER A 61 -14.99 -2.00 14.38
N LYS A 62 -16.12 -1.98 13.67
CA LYS A 62 -17.47 -1.96 14.27
C LYS A 62 -17.91 -3.28 14.88
N PHE A 63 -17.38 -4.41 14.40
CA PHE A 63 -17.93 -5.74 14.69
C PHE A 63 -17.19 -6.46 15.83
N TYR A 64 -15.88 -6.23 15.94
CA TYR A 64 -15.02 -6.95 16.89
C TYR A 64 -14.59 -6.11 18.09
N GLY A 65 -15.06 -4.86 18.20
CA GLY A 65 -14.53 -3.91 19.18
C GLY A 65 -13.03 -3.63 18.96
N TYR A 66 -12.52 -3.88 17.74
CA TYR A 66 -11.14 -3.54 17.40
C TYR A 66 -10.93 -2.05 17.63
N PRO A 67 -9.72 -1.64 18.05
CA PRO A 67 -9.50 -0.26 18.41
C PRO A 67 -9.65 0.62 17.16
N THR A 68 -10.08 1.86 17.43
CA THR A 68 -10.45 2.93 16.47
C THR A 68 -9.61 3.04 15.20
N ARG A 69 -10.09 3.78 14.19
CA ARG A 69 -9.35 4.18 12.97
C ARG A 69 -7.85 4.48 13.23
N ILE A 70 -7.53 5.17 14.32
CA ILE A 70 -6.17 5.48 14.77
C ILE A 70 -5.30 4.24 14.97
N TYR A 71 -5.85 3.17 15.54
CA TYR A 71 -5.13 1.92 15.75
C TYR A 71 -4.88 1.15 14.46
N SER A 72 -5.86 1.11 13.55
CA SER A 72 -5.63 0.52 12.22
C SER A 72 -4.48 1.25 11.52
N ASP A 73 -4.50 2.58 11.53
CA ASP A 73 -3.44 3.43 10.95
C ASP A 73 -2.08 3.19 11.62
N PHE A 74 -2.05 3.01 12.95
CA PHE A 74 -0.84 2.69 13.70
C PHE A 74 -0.25 1.32 13.30
N ILE A 75 -1.07 0.27 13.31
CA ILE A 75 -0.65 -1.09 12.94
C ILE A 75 -0.16 -1.12 11.49
N PHE A 76 -0.83 -0.40 10.59
CA PHE A 76 -0.39 -0.25 9.21
C PHE A 76 0.99 0.41 9.11
N GLY A 77 1.21 1.50 9.84
CA GLY A 77 2.51 2.16 9.92
C GLY A 77 3.62 1.25 10.48
N GLU A 78 3.31 0.42 11.47
CA GLU A 78 4.24 -0.57 12.02
C GLU A 78 4.52 -1.72 11.05
N CYS A 79 3.51 -2.17 10.29
CA CYS A 79 3.67 -3.15 9.23
C CYS A 79 4.67 -2.65 8.19
N LEU A 80 4.45 -1.45 7.61
CA LEU A 80 5.40 -0.87 6.65
C LEU A 80 6.81 -0.67 7.24
N GLY A 81 6.91 -0.39 8.56
CA GLY A 81 8.17 -0.24 9.28
C GLY A 81 9.01 -1.52 9.39
N ARG A 82 8.40 -2.70 9.23
CA ARG A 82 9.07 -4.01 9.29
C ARG A 82 9.46 -4.57 7.92
N SER A 83 9.21 -3.83 6.83
CA SER A 83 9.68 -4.23 5.50
C SER A 83 11.20 -4.35 5.47
N GLU A 84 11.74 -5.30 4.71
CA GLU A 84 13.17 -5.39 4.38
C GLU A 84 13.64 -4.26 3.46
N SER A 85 12.73 -3.67 2.69
CA SER A 85 13.02 -2.57 1.77
C SER A 85 13.25 -1.26 2.52
N LYS A 86 14.44 -0.68 2.36
CA LYS A 86 14.77 0.65 2.90
C LYS A 86 13.83 1.73 2.33
N TRP A 87 13.45 1.61 1.05
CA TRP A 87 12.51 2.56 0.44
C TRP A 87 11.15 2.49 1.12
N THR A 88 10.66 1.29 1.42
CA THR A 88 9.40 1.12 2.14
C THR A 88 9.46 1.74 3.53
N ARG A 89 10.54 1.49 4.29
CA ARG A 89 10.70 2.02 5.66
C ARG A 89 10.85 3.54 5.72
N TYR A 90 11.61 4.14 4.79
CA TYR A 90 12.01 5.55 4.88
C TYR A 90 11.27 6.49 3.93
N VAL A 91 10.56 5.97 2.92
CA VAL A 91 9.79 6.78 1.97
C VAL A 91 8.32 6.40 1.99
N VAL A 92 7.99 5.13 1.71
CA VAL A 92 6.58 4.71 1.60
C VAL A 92 5.85 4.87 2.94
N ARG A 93 6.41 4.34 4.04
CA ARG A 93 5.85 4.46 5.38
C ARG A 93 5.52 5.90 5.78
N PRO A 94 6.48 6.85 5.80
CA PRO A 94 6.16 8.22 6.23
C PRO A 94 5.13 8.88 5.32
N VAL A 95 5.21 8.70 3.99
CA VAL A 95 4.22 9.27 3.07
C VAL A 95 2.81 8.75 3.37
N PHE A 96 2.66 7.44 3.55
CA PHE A 96 1.36 6.83 3.81
C PHE A 96 0.81 7.22 5.18
N VAL A 97 1.65 7.18 6.23
CA VAL A 97 1.26 7.58 7.60
C VAL A 97 0.84 9.05 7.65
N VAL A 98 1.60 9.96 7.01
CA VAL A 98 1.22 11.38 6.94
C VAL A 98 -0.09 11.55 6.17
N SER A 99 -0.28 10.82 5.08
CA SER A 99 -1.53 10.86 4.30
C SER A 99 -2.74 10.45 5.14
N LEU A 100 -2.60 9.43 5.98
CA LEU A 100 -3.65 8.99 6.92
C LEU A 100 -3.95 10.06 7.98
N VAL A 101 -2.91 10.68 8.56
CA VAL A 101 -3.07 11.78 9.53
C VAL A 101 -3.80 12.97 8.90
N LEU A 102 -3.40 13.38 7.69
CA LEU A 102 -4.06 14.48 6.97
C LEU A 102 -5.51 14.15 6.64
N ASN A 103 -5.80 12.91 6.25
CA ASN A 103 -7.16 12.44 6.00
C ASN A 103 -8.00 12.45 7.28
N ASN A 104 -7.44 12.03 8.42
CA ASN A 104 -8.13 12.07 9.72
C ASN A 104 -8.40 13.51 10.16
N LEU A 105 -7.44 14.42 9.97
CA LEU A 105 -7.62 15.85 10.25
C LEU A 105 -8.70 16.47 9.38
N TRP A 106 -8.69 16.18 8.08
CA TRP A 106 -9.70 16.65 7.13
C TRP A 106 -11.11 16.19 7.51
N GLU A 107 -11.27 14.92 7.85
CA GLU A 107 -12.55 14.39 8.31
C GLU A 107 -13.00 15.00 9.64
N ALA A 108 -12.08 15.31 10.56
CA ALA A 108 -12.42 16.00 11.81
C ALA A 108 -12.89 17.45 11.58
N LEU A 109 -12.28 18.16 10.62
CA LEU A 109 -12.63 19.55 10.30
C LEU A 109 -13.97 19.68 9.55
N LYS A 110 -14.44 18.65 8.84
CA LYS A 110 -15.74 18.66 8.14
C LYS A 110 -16.97 18.73 9.06
N PHE A 111 -16.81 18.41 10.34
CA PHE A 111 -17.91 18.40 11.34
C PHE A 111 -17.94 19.67 12.21
N TRP A 112 -17.17 20.70 11.85
CA TRP A 112 -17.24 22.07 12.35
C TRP A 112 -17.68 23.01 11.22
#